data_AF-A0AAP2G2J3-F1
#
_entry.id   AF-A0AAP2G2J3-F1
#
_cell.length_a   1.000
_cell.length_b   1.000
_cell.length_c   1.000
_cell.angle_alpha   90.00
_cell.angle_beta   90.00
_cell.angle_gamma   90.00
#
_symmetry.space_group_name_H-M   'P 1'
#
loop_
_entity.id
_entity.type
_entity.pdbx_description
1 polymer ?
#
loop_
_entity_poly.entity_id
_entity_poly.type
_entity_poly.pdbx_seq_one_letter_code
_entity_poly.pdbx_strand_id
1 'polypeptide(L)'
;MWKETLPENCPPTTAAELNQDVFRILQNENSSENDFTPYVKLYPDNKRYKTFCKAYAISFYDNIENAREAIKMASKRGKTIGNCIGQFKLAATDGKSEYTPSNGHFSTWFYNSWDFNNFNCSFVTSINED
;
A
#
# COMPACT_ATOMS: atom_id res chain seq x y z
N MET A 1 6.72 -16.83 -6.03
CA MET A 1 6.24 -16.16 -7.26
C MET A 1 5.46 -14.91 -6.82
N TRP A 2 5.32 -13.87 -7.64
CA TRP A 2 4.63 -12.62 -7.25
C TRP A 2 3.12 -12.71 -7.51
N LYS A 3 2.29 -12.00 -6.71
CA LYS A 3 0.83 -11.93 -6.93
C LYS A 3 0.50 -11.25 -8.26
N GLU A 4 1.34 -10.32 -8.68
CA GLU A 4 1.25 -9.63 -9.95
C GLU A 4 2.33 -10.10 -10.92
N THR A 5 2.07 -9.95 -12.23
CA THR A 5 3.14 -10.07 -13.24
C THR A 5 3.99 -8.82 -13.22
N LEU A 6 5.13 -8.87 -12.53
CA LEU A 6 6.02 -7.71 -12.35
C LEU A 6 6.89 -7.45 -13.59
N PRO A 7 7.26 -6.19 -13.86
CA PRO A 7 8.24 -5.86 -14.89
C PRO A 7 9.64 -6.34 -14.50
N GLU A 8 10.58 -6.30 -15.46
CA GLU A 8 11.97 -6.64 -15.21
C GLU A 8 12.58 -5.77 -14.08
N ASN A 9 13.45 -6.36 -13.26
CA ASN A 9 14.07 -5.72 -12.09
C ASN A 9 13.07 -5.20 -11.04
N CYS A 10 11.89 -5.83 -10.94
CA CYS A 10 10.87 -5.54 -9.95
C CYS A 10 10.53 -6.79 -9.11
N PRO A 11 10.48 -6.69 -7.76
CA PRO A 11 10.77 -5.50 -6.95
C PRO A 11 12.25 -5.08 -7.03
N PRO A 12 12.60 -3.85 -6.61
CA PRO A 12 13.99 -3.42 -6.52
C PRO A 12 14.82 -4.34 -5.61
N THR A 13 16.13 -4.44 -5.84
CA THR A 13 17.03 -5.26 -5.01
C THR A 13 17.15 -4.79 -3.57
N THR A 14 16.78 -3.52 -3.31
CA THR A 14 16.66 -2.89 -1.99
C THR A 14 15.41 -3.33 -1.23
N ALA A 15 14.43 -3.96 -1.89
CA ALA A 15 13.23 -4.44 -1.23
C ALA A 15 13.54 -5.71 -0.41
N ALA A 16 13.05 -5.74 0.83
CA ALA A 16 13.26 -6.83 1.76
C ALA A 16 11.93 -7.32 2.35
N GLU A 17 11.92 -8.56 2.83
CA GLU A 17 10.82 -9.06 3.64
C GLU A 17 10.80 -8.33 4.99
N LEU A 18 9.61 -8.02 5.50
CA LEU A 18 9.42 -7.28 6.75
C LEU A 18 8.46 -8.03 7.67
N ASN A 19 8.64 -7.86 8.97
CA ASN A 19 7.67 -8.27 9.99
C ASN A 19 7.36 -7.04 10.86
N GLN A 20 6.32 -6.27 10.50
CA GLN A 20 6.04 -4.99 11.14
C GLN A 20 4.56 -4.60 11.01
N ASP A 21 4.06 -3.90 12.03
CA ASP A 21 2.78 -3.20 11.95
C ASP A 21 2.88 -1.99 11.02
N VAL A 22 1.89 -1.82 10.16
CA VAL A 22 1.86 -0.79 9.14
C VAL A 22 0.46 -0.19 9.01
N PHE A 23 0.40 0.98 8.38
CA PHE A 23 -0.82 1.75 8.22
C PHE A 23 -1.15 1.89 6.73
N ARG A 24 -2.42 1.69 6.37
CA ARG A 24 -2.92 1.81 5.01
C ARG A 24 -4.09 2.78 4.97
N ILE A 25 -4.10 3.64 3.96
CA ILE A 25 -5.24 4.49 3.65
C ILE A 25 -6.32 3.63 2.98
N LEU A 26 -7.54 3.66 3.52
CA LEU A 26 -8.69 2.88 3.08
C LEU A 26 -9.78 3.80 2.50
N GLN A 27 -10.62 3.24 1.62
CA GLN A 27 -11.78 3.95 1.06
C GLN A 27 -12.98 4.04 2.01
N ASN A 28 -13.06 3.13 2.98
CA ASN A 28 -14.15 3.03 3.96
C ASN A 28 -13.60 2.48 5.29
N GLU A 29 -14.45 2.48 6.32
CA GLU A 29 -14.13 1.94 7.65
C GLU A 29 -13.87 0.42 7.61
N ASN A 30 -14.59 -0.30 6.77
CA ASN A 30 -14.36 -1.72 6.55
C ASN A 30 -13.40 -1.90 5.38
N SER A 31 -12.22 -2.47 5.64
CA SER A 31 -11.27 -2.82 4.58
C SER A 31 -11.82 -3.94 3.70
N SER A 32 -11.52 -3.86 2.41
CA SER A 32 -11.87 -4.85 1.40
C SER A 32 -10.64 -5.23 0.58
N GLU A 33 -10.68 -6.36 -0.16
CA GLU A 33 -9.58 -6.72 -1.05
C GLU A 33 -9.31 -5.63 -2.11
N ASN A 34 -10.35 -4.88 -2.51
CA ASN A 34 -10.20 -3.77 -3.46
C ASN A 34 -9.28 -2.67 -2.93
N ASP A 35 -9.23 -2.46 -1.61
CA ASP A 35 -8.27 -1.54 -1.01
C ASP A 35 -6.84 -1.98 -1.30
N PHE A 36 -6.55 -3.24 -1.64
CA PHE A 36 -5.22 -3.77 -1.94
C PHE A 36 -4.99 -3.96 -3.44
N THR A 37 -5.67 -3.19 -4.28
CA THR A 37 -5.46 -3.19 -5.73
C THR A 37 -4.30 -2.27 -6.13
N PRO A 38 -3.27 -2.76 -6.84
CA PRO A 38 -2.18 -1.92 -7.34
C PRO A 38 -2.64 -0.88 -8.37
N TYR A 39 -1.92 0.24 -8.46
CA TYR A 39 -2.22 1.33 -9.40
C TYR A 39 -2.26 0.87 -10.86
N VAL A 40 -1.42 -0.08 -11.26
CA VAL A 40 -1.43 -0.61 -12.64
C VAL A 40 -2.76 -1.29 -13.01
N LYS A 41 -3.44 -1.90 -12.03
CA LYS A 41 -4.77 -2.50 -12.21
C LYS A 41 -5.89 -1.47 -12.13
N LEU A 42 -5.76 -0.46 -11.26
CA LEU A 42 -6.73 0.63 -11.14
C LEU A 42 -6.76 1.53 -12.39
N TYR A 43 -5.63 1.67 -13.09
CA TYR A 43 -5.48 2.53 -14.27
C TYR A 43 -4.86 1.76 -15.44
N PRO A 44 -5.57 0.77 -16.02
CA PRO A 44 -5.02 -0.16 -17.00
C PRO A 44 -4.60 0.50 -18.32
N ASP A 45 -5.17 1.66 -18.64
CA ASP A 45 -4.85 2.44 -19.85
C ASP A 45 -3.60 3.31 -19.69
N ASN A 46 -3.09 3.47 -18.46
CA ASN A 46 -1.90 4.27 -18.20
C ASN A 46 -0.63 3.48 -18.57
N LYS A 47 -0.15 3.68 -19.80
CA LYS A 47 1.06 3.02 -20.32
C LYS A 47 2.30 3.22 -19.42
N ARG A 48 2.43 4.38 -18.76
CA ARG A 48 3.55 4.66 -17.86
C ARG A 48 3.56 3.75 -16.64
N TYR A 49 2.39 3.38 -16.12
CA TYR A 49 2.32 2.50 -14.95
C TYR A 49 2.72 1.06 -15.28
N LYS A 50 2.56 0.62 -16.52
CA LYS A 50 2.97 -0.74 -16.94
C LYS A 50 4.49 -0.97 -16.82
N THR A 51 5.29 0.08 -16.96
CA THR A 51 6.75 0.02 -16.85
C THR A 51 7.29 0.48 -15.50
N PHE A 52 6.43 0.98 -14.60
CA PHE A 52 6.87 1.56 -13.34
C PHE A 52 6.68 0.57 -12.19
N CYS A 53 7.78 0.00 -11.67
CA CYS A 53 7.73 -1.05 -10.65
C CYS A 53 6.85 -0.70 -9.43
N LYS A 54 6.90 0.55 -8.94
CA LYS A 54 6.07 1.01 -7.81
C LYS A 54 4.57 1.06 -8.11
N ALA A 55 4.15 1.07 -9.38
CA ALA A 55 2.73 0.98 -9.73
C ALA A 55 2.14 -0.41 -9.50
N TYR A 56 2.98 -1.43 -9.30
CA TYR A 56 2.60 -2.80 -8.91
C TYR A 56 2.63 -3.00 -7.39
N ALA A 57 3.12 -2.02 -6.64
CA ALA A 57 3.23 -2.09 -5.18
C ALA A 57 1.97 -1.57 -4.50
N ILE A 58 1.71 -2.12 -3.31
CA ILE A 58 0.70 -1.66 -2.37
C ILE A 58 1.37 -0.70 -1.38
N SER A 59 0.74 0.46 -1.19
CA SER A 59 1.27 1.55 -0.38
C SER A 59 0.91 1.41 1.10
N PHE A 60 1.89 1.29 1.97
CA PHE A 60 1.72 1.37 3.41
C PHE A 60 2.55 2.50 4.01
N TYR A 61 2.35 2.76 5.29
CA TYR A 61 3.10 3.72 6.09
C TYR A 61 3.55 3.08 7.39
N ASP A 62 4.69 3.52 7.91
CA ASP A 62 5.28 3.08 9.16
C ASP A 62 4.56 3.57 10.41
N ASN A 63 3.85 4.70 10.31
CA ASN A 63 3.02 5.25 11.37
C ASN A 63 1.77 5.95 10.80
N ILE A 64 0.82 6.22 11.69
CA ILE A 64 -0.46 6.84 11.34
C ILE A 64 -0.30 8.30 10.91
N GLU A 65 0.66 9.04 11.48
CA GLU A 65 0.92 10.44 11.14
C GLU A 65 1.39 10.60 9.68
N ASN A 66 2.25 9.70 9.20
CA ASN A 66 2.71 9.66 7.83
C ASN A 66 1.58 9.33 6.85
N ALA A 67 0.68 8.42 7.23
CA ALA A 67 -0.54 8.15 6.45
C ALA A 67 -1.47 9.39 6.41
N ARG A 68 -1.65 10.09 7.53
CA ARG A 68 -2.43 11.34 7.60
C ARG A 68 -1.83 12.44 6.73
N GLU A 69 -0.52 12.66 6.79
CA GLU A 69 0.16 13.66 5.96
C GLU A 69 0.06 13.31 4.47
N ALA A 70 0.10 12.02 4.10
CA ALA A 70 -0.11 11.60 2.72
C ALA A 70 -1.52 11.96 2.21
N ILE A 71 -2.56 11.77 3.03
CA ILE A 71 -3.94 12.18 2.70
C ILE A 71 -4.03 13.70 2.54
N LYS A 72 -3.47 14.45 3.49
CA LYS A 72 -3.43 15.91 3.44
C LYS A 72 -2.71 16.43 2.18
N MET A 73 -1.59 15.82 1.82
CA MET A 73 -0.82 16.17 0.62
C MET A 73 -1.55 15.80 -0.67
N ALA A 74 -2.31 14.72 -0.70
CA ALA A 74 -3.19 14.38 -1.81
C ALA A 74 -4.35 15.39 -1.93
N SER A 75 -4.99 15.76 -0.82
CA SER A 75 -6.07 16.74 -0.78
C SER A 75 -5.61 18.12 -1.27
N LYS A 76 -4.43 18.59 -0.86
CA LYS A 76 -3.80 19.82 -1.40
C LYS A 76 -3.60 19.80 -2.91
N ARG A 77 -3.52 18.61 -3.53
CA ARG A 77 -3.41 18.41 -4.98
C ARG A 77 -4.76 18.15 -5.66
N GLY A 78 -5.87 18.35 -4.95
CA GLY A 78 -7.22 18.10 -5.44
C GLY A 78 -7.54 16.60 -5.62
N LYS A 79 -6.88 15.72 -4.87
CA LYS A 79 -7.08 14.26 -4.95
C LYS A 79 -7.63 13.70 -3.66
N THR A 80 -8.66 12.87 -3.78
CA THR A 80 -9.16 12.01 -2.69
C THR A 80 -8.55 10.62 -2.87
N ILE A 81 -7.81 10.15 -1.86
CA ILE A 81 -7.15 8.84 -1.89
C ILE A 81 -7.70 7.86 -0.85
N GLY A 82 -8.63 8.32 0.00
CA GLY A 82 -9.29 7.57 1.06
C GLY A 82 -9.73 8.51 2.19
N ASN A 83 -10.51 7.99 3.12
CA ASN A 83 -11.10 8.72 4.25
C ASN A 83 -10.81 8.04 5.60
N CYS A 84 -10.27 6.83 5.58
CA CYS A 84 -9.92 6.07 6.78
C CYS A 84 -8.46 5.61 6.72
N ILE A 85 -7.86 5.33 7.88
CA ILE A 85 -6.57 4.68 8.00
C ILE A 85 -6.75 3.40 8.79
N GLY A 86 -6.37 2.27 8.21
CA GLY A 86 -6.36 0.96 8.87
C GLY A 86 -4.94 0.54 9.25
N GLN A 87 -4.81 -0.10 10.41
CA GLN A 87 -3.59 -0.77 10.85
C GLN A 87 -3.62 -2.24 10.44
N PHE A 88 -2.51 -2.73 9.92
CA PHE A 88 -2.30 -4.11 9.49
C PHE A 88 -0.94 -4.58 9.97
N LYS A 89 -0.68 -5.89 9.86
CA LYS A 89 0.64 -6.45 10.09
C LYS A 89 1.16 -7.10 8.81
N LEU A 90 2.27 -6.59 8.28
CA LEU A 90 3.01 -7.29 7.23
C LEU A 90 3.87 -8.37 7.87
N ALA A 91 3.77 -9.58 7.34
CA ALA A 91 4.65 -10.70 7.63
C ALA A 91 5.62 -10.93 6.47
N ALA A 92 6.75 -11.58 6.76
CA ALA A 92 7.75 -11.91 5.74
C ALA A 92 7.18 -12.77 4.60
N THR A 93 6.13 -13.55 4.88
CA THR A 93 5.43 -14.40 3.91
C THR A 93 4.47 -13.63 2.99
N ASP A 94 4.19 -12.36 3.28
CA ASP A 94 3.26 -11.58 2.48
C ASP A 94 3.94 -11.05 1.22
N GLY A 95 5.21 -10.66 1.30
CA GLY A 95 5.92 -10.06 0.18
C GLY A 95 7.20 -9.34 0.57
N LYS A 96 7.71 -8.54 -0.37
CA LYS A 96 8.85 -7.64 -0.13
C LYS A 96 8.43 -6.19 -0.16
N SER A 97 9.06 -5.38 0.67
CA SER A 97 8.79 -3.96 0.79
C SER A 97 10.06 -3.14 0.61
N GLU A 98 9.94 -2.01 -0.10
CA GLU A 98 10.95 -0.96 -0.13
C GLU A 98 10.47 0.21 0.75
N TYR A 99 11.30 0.61 1.72
CA TYR A 99 11.02 1.71 2.63
C TYR A 99 11.55 3.05 2.09
N THR A 100 10.76 4.10 2.23
CA THR A 100 11.11 5.49 1.88
C THR A 100 11.14 6.34 3.16
N PRO A 101 12.31 6.54 3.78
CA PRO A 101 12.41 7.19 5.09
C PRO A 101 11.89 8.62 5.15
N SER A 102 11.92 9.35 4.04
CA SER A 102 11.51 10.77 3.99
C SER A 102 10.02 11.00 4.28
N ASN A 103 9.19 9.97 4.18
CA ASN A 103 7.75 10.06 4.38
C ASN A 103 7.13 8.78 4.98
N GLY A 104 7.96 7.90 5.52
CA GLY A 104 7.50 6.66 6.15
C GLY A 104 6.85 5.65 5.20
N HIS A 105 6.93 5.85 3.88
CA HIS A 105 6.18 5.03 2.93
C HIS A 105 6.84 3.68 2.69
N PHE A 106 6.04 2.62 2.65
CA PHE A 106 6.43 1.32 2.12
C PHE A 106 5.75 1.08 0.77
N SER A 107 6.56 0.68 -0.22
CA SER A 107 6.07 0.06 -1.45
C SER A 107 6.18 -1.46 -1.29
N THR A 108 5.06 -2.17 -1.13
CA THR A 108 5.03 -3.62 -0.89
C THR A 108 4.55 -4.39 -2.13
N TRP A 109 5.36 -5.33 -2.62
CA TRP A 109 4.99 -6.28 -3.67
C TRP A 109 4.65 -7.61 -3.03
N PHE A 110 3.37 -7.99 -3.11
CA PHE A 110 2.91 -9.23 -2.50
C PHE A 110 3.34 -10.47 -3.28
N TYR A 111 3.68 -11.53 -2.55
CA TYR A 111 3.83 -12.87 -3.10
C TYR A 111 2.48 -13.44 -3.49
N ASN A 112 2.48 -14.42 -4.41
CA ASN A 112 1.26 -15.09 -4.87
C ASN A 112 0.52 -15.86 -3.77
N SER A 113 1.20 -16.15 -2.65
CA SER A 113 0.63 -16.76 -1.46
C SER A 113 -0.18 -15.80 -0.59
N TRP A 114 -0.10 -14.49 -0.83
CA TRP A 114 -0.84 -13.51 -0.04
C TRP A 114 -2.35 -13.58 -0.33
N ASP A 115 -3.13 -13.69 0.74
CA ASP A 115 -4.58 -13.79 0.73
C ASP A 115 -5.16 -12.73 1.68
N PHE A 116 -6.06 -11.91 1.15
CA PHE A 116 -6.74 -10.87 1.92
C PHE A 116 -7.51 -11.44 3.12
N ASN A 117 -8.07 -12.65 3.02
CA ASN A 117 -8.82 -13.27 4.12
C ASN A 117 -7.95 -13.56 5.36
N ASN A 118 -6.63 -13.63 5.19
CA ASN A 118 -5.67 -13.81 6.27
C ASN A 118 -5.02 -12.49 6.71
N PHE A 119 -5.38 -11.37 6.07
CA PHE A 119 -4.76 -10.06 6.25
C PHE A 119 -5.68 -9.10 6.99
N ASN A 120 -5.82 -9.34 8.29
CA ASN A 120 -6.79 -8.65 9.13
C ASN A 120 -6.39 -7.22 9.48
N CYS A 121 -7.36 -6.30 9.42
CA CYS A 121 -7.19 -4.96 9.96
C CYS A 121 -7.41 -4.98 11.49
N SER A 122 -6.41 -4.55 12.26
CA SER A 122 -6.49 -4.57 13.73
C SER A 122 -7.13 -3.32 14.32
N PHE A 123 -7.12 -2.21 13.58
CA PHE A 123 -7.61 -0.91 14.02
C PHE A 123 -7.94 -0.06 12.79
N VAL A 124 -9.02 0.72 12.84
CA VAL A 124 -9.37 1.71 11.80
C VAL A 124 -9.77 3.02 12.46
N THR A 125 -9.39 4.13 11.86
CA THR A 125 -9.82 5.48 12.26
C THR A 125 -10.16 6.34 11.06
N SER A 126 -11.19 7.17 11.21
CA SER A 126 -11.64 8.14 10.21
C SER A 126 -10.85 9.44 10.30
N ILE A 127 -10.57 10.07 9.15
CA ILE A 127 -9.77 11.31 9.06
C ILE A 127 -10.55 12.55 9.51
N ASN A 128 -11.89 12.46 9.56
CA ASN A 128 -12.79 13.60 9.78
C ASN A 128 -13.26 13.76 11.24
N GLU A 129 -12.67 13.04 12.20
CA GLU A 129 -13.13 13.03 13.61
C GLU A 129 -12.35 13.97 14.55
N ASP A 130 -11.61 14.94 14.01
CA ASP A 130 -10.94 16.00 14.80
C ASP A 130 -11.66 17.35 14.72
#